data_AF-A0A1Y1IPF6-F1
#
_entry.id   AF-A0A1Y1IPF6-F1
#
_cell.length_a   1.000
_cell.length_b   1.000
_cell.length_c   1.000
_cell.angle_alpha   90.00
_cell.angle_beta   90.00
_cell.angle_gamma   90.00
#
_symmetry.space_group_name_H-M   'P 1'
#
loop_
_entity.id
_entity.type
_entity.pdbx_description
1 polymer ?
#
loop_
_entity_poly.entity_id
_entity_poly.type
_entity_poly.pdbx_seq_one_letter_code
_entity_poly.pdbx_strand_id
1 'polypeptide(L)'
;MTKNLARISTTSATELLFRIAVEKAIGRPPGRTDGDLLPAAQGFCELLKDAVVTTLLVEEDAPTRSEYDPSPARSPEWACQLLESLYCLEVPPETMESVVAHLLAKPRLHDMGKTMLPAIEPLFEWLGAERAKDAPWFVKLCLGCLAELREEVCVKPREPRNWAMPVTCVCSCKRCQELVKLCLDPARAYLLMEEVTEDEEAHLRDSVQRYNLPISPEERDGQTDLEWTKAGSDKFPDQSELRGAIWDQRKLAMKAKKLRDNRALIRNMLGDLLGEGLNSTRGV
;
A
#
# COMPACT_ATOMS: atom_id res chain seq x y z
N MET A 1 -20.66 -33.41 15.98
CA MET A 1 -19.39 -32.89 15.42
C MET A 1 -19.36 -31.37 15.30
N THR A 2 -20.45 -30.72 14.85
CA THR A 2 -20.53 -29.26 14.64
C THR A 2 -20.10 -28.38 15.83
N LYS A 3 -20.42 -28.77 17.08
CA LYS A 3 -20.02 -28.02 18.29
C LYS A 3 -18.50 -27.90 18.50
N ASN A 4 -17.70 -28.82 17.97
CA ASN A 4 -16.24 -28.79 18.13
C ASN A 4 -15.55 -27.91 17.07
N LEU A 5 -16.18 -27.70 15.92
CA LEU A 5 -15.63 -26.82 14.86
C LEU A 5 -15.69 -25.34 15.25
N ALA A 6 -16.62 -24.96 16.12
CA ALA A 6 -16.78 -23.59 16.62
C ALA A 6 -15.56 -23.05 17.42
N ARG A 7 -14.57 -23.90 17.73
CA ARG A 7 -13.34 -23.50 18.44
C ARG A 7 -12.14 -23.31 17.52
N ILE A 8 -12.24 -23.70 16.25
CA ILE A 8 -11.15 -23.54 15.29
C ILE A 8 -11.22 -22.12 14.75
N SER A 9 -10.08 -21.42 14.71
CA SER A 9 -10.02 -20.10 14.08
C SER A 9 -10.29 -20.21 12.58
N THR A 10 -10.90 -19.18 11.98
CA THR A 10 -11.13 -19.13 10.53
C THR A 10 -9.83 -19.34 9.75
N THR A 11 -8.71 -18.84 10.25
CA THR A 11 -7.37 -19.05 9.66
C THR A 11 -6.97 -20.52 9.64
N SER A 12 -7.02 -21.22 10.79
CA SER A 12 -6.65 -22.63 10.86
C SER A 12 -7.62 -23.51 10.07
N ALA A 13 -8.90 -23.16 10.03
CA ALA A 13 -9.89 -23.85 9.22
C ALA A 13 -9.62 -23.67 7.72
N THR A 14 -9.24 -22.46 7.29
CA THR A 14 -8.84 -22.16 5.91
C THR A 14 -7.60 -22.95 5.49
N GLU A 15 -6.56 -22.96 6.33
CA GLU A 15 -5.33 -23.71 6.05
C GLU A 15 -5.61 -25.22 5.95
N LEU A 16 -6.46 -25.76 6.84
CA LEU A 16 -6.85 -27.16 6.79
C LEU A 16 -7.64 -27.48 5.52
N LEU A 17 -8.61 -26.63 5.15
CA LEU A 17 -9.34 -26.77 3.88
C LEU A 17 -8.38 -26.77 2.70
N PHE A 18 -7.42 -25.85 2.67
CA PHE A 18 -6.43 -25.73 1.61
C PHE A 18 -5.59 -27.00 1.46
N ARG A 19 -5.04 -27.52 2.55
CA ARG A 19 -4.25 -28.76 2.52
C ARG A 19 -5.07 -29.95 2.03
N ILE A 20 -6.36 -30.02 2.35
CA ILE A 20 -7.20 -31.15 1.92
C ILE A 20 -7.68 -30.98 0.48
N ALA A 21 -8.17 -29.80 0.11
CA ALA A 21 -8.78 -29.52 -1.19
C ALA A 21 -7.73 -29.30 -2.28
N VAL A 22 -6.70 -28.50 -2.01
CA VAL A 22 -5.78 -28.00 -3.03
C VAL A 22 -4.57 -28.91 -3.19
N GLU A 23 -3.90 -29.35 -2.12
CA GLU A 23 -2.75 -30.27 -2.27
C GLU A 23 -3.14 -31.63 -2.87
N LYS A 24 -4.39 -32.06 -2.68
CA LYS A 24 -4.92 -33.28 -3.31
C LYS A 24 -5.36 -33.07 -4.76
N ALA A 25 -5.74 -31.84 -5.13
CA ALA A 25 -6.12 -31.48 -6.49
C ALA A 25 -4.93 -31.13 -7.40
N ILE A 26 -3.92 -30.39 -6.90
CA ILE A 26 -2.78 -29.87 -7.68
C ILE A 26 -1.80 -30.98 -8.12
N GLY A 27 -1.77 -32.13 -7.45
CA GLY A 27 -0.89 -33.23 -7.80
C GLY A 27 -1.28 -34.06 -9.03
N ARG A 28 -2.28 -33.66 -9.84
CA ARG A 28 -2.81 -34.53 -10.90
C ARG A 28 -2.84 -33.86 -12.28
N PRO A 29 -2.33 -34.53 -13.33
CA PRO A 29 -2.45 -34.06 -14.70
C PRO A 29 -3.92 -34.01 -15.12
N PRO A 30 -4.31 -33.06 -15.99
CA PRO A 30 -5.67 -32.96 -16.52
C PRO A 30 -6.03 -34.26 -17.27
N GLY A 31 -7.07 -34.97 -16.81
CA GLY A 31 -7.60 -36.17 -17.49
C GLY A 31 -7.88 -37.41 -16.63
N ARG A 32 -7.68 -37.38 -15.30
CA ARG A 32 -8.13 -38.47 -14.40
C ARG A 32 -9.30 -37.99 -13.54
N THR A 33 -10.51 -38.46 -13.86
CA THR A 33 -11.74 -38.16 -13.13
C THR A 33 -11.91 -38.97 -11.83
N ASP A 34 -11.18 -40.07 -11.63
CA ASP A 34 -11.40 -40.94 -10.46
C ASP A 34 -10.23 -40.91 -9.48
N GLY A 35 -10.26 -39.93 -8.59
CA GLY A 35 -9.72 -40.17 -7.26
C GLY A 35 -10.46 -39.31 -6.30
N ASP A 36 -11.72 -39.67 -6.13
CA ASP A 36 -12.59 -39.13 -5.12
C ASP A 36 -11.85 -39.14 -3.79
N LEU A 37 -11.94 -38.02 -3.07
CA LEU A 37 -11.70 -38.03 -1.65
C LEU A 37 -12.49 -39.20 -1.06
N LEU A 38 -11.91 -39.92 -0.09
CA LEU A 38 -12.68 -40.92 0.65
C LEU A 38 -14.01 -40.29 1.07
N PRO A 39 -15.17 -40.97 0.98
CA PRO A 39 -16.46 -40.36 1.24
C PRO A 39 -16.53 -39.61 2.59
N ALA A 40 -15.80 -40.10 3.60
CA ALA A 40 -15.66 -39.43 4.89
C ALA A 40 -14.88 -38.10 4.82
N ALA A 41 -13.83 -38.02 4.00
CA ALA A 41 -13.06 -36.80 3.78
C ALA A 41 -13.87 -35.77 2.96
N GLN A 42 -14.63 -36.22 1.95
CA GLN A 42 -15.54 -35.35 1.20
C GLN A 42 -16.61 -34.75 2.13
N GLY A 43 -17.29 -35.59 2.93
CA GLY A 43 -18.27 -35.12 3.91
C GLY A 43 -17.68 -34.16 4.95
N PHE A 44 -16.42 -34.36 5.34
CA PHE A 44 -15.71 -33.44 6.23
C PHE A 44 -15.42 -32.09 5.54
N CYS A 45 -14.95 -32.09 4.29
CA CYS A 45 -14.70 -30.87 3.52
C CYS A 45 -15.97 -30.05 3.33
N GLU A 46 -17.11 -30.69 3.00
CA GLU A 46 -18.39 -30.00 2.86
C GLU A 46 -18.81 -29.30 4.16
N LEU A 47 -18.78 -30.03 5.28
CA LEU A 47 -19.11 -29.45 6.59
C LEU A 47 -18.16 -28.31 6.99
N LEU A 48 -16.86 -28.45 6.71
CA LEU A 48 -15.87 -27.45 7.06
C LEU A 48 -15.98 -26.21 6.17
N LYS A 49 -16.24 -26.39 4.87
CA LYS A 49 -16.49 -25.34 3.88
C LYS A 49 -17.69 -24.49 4.30
N ASP A 50 -18.82 -25.12 4.60
CA ASP A 50 -20.03 -24.43 5.05
C ASP A 50 -19.79 -23.66 6.34
N ALA A 51 -19.05 -24.25 7.30
CA ALA A 51 -18.70 -23.59 8.55
C ALA A 51 -17.80 -22.37 8.33
N VAL A 52 -16.79 -22.47 7.45
CA VAL A 52 -15.89 -21.36 7.11
C VAL A 52 -16.65 -20.24 6.40
N VAL A 53 -17.46 -20.55 5.39
CA VAL A 53 -18.26 -19.57 4.66
C VAL A 53 -19.24 -18.88 5.61
N THR A 54 -19.98 -19.64 6.40
CA THR A 54 -20.94 -19.08 7.36
C THR A 54 -20.25 -18.17 8.36
N THR A 55 -19.12 -18.61 8.93
CA THR A 55 -18.37 -17.83 9.92
C THR A 55 -17.78 -16.56 9.32
N LEU A 56 -17.26 -16.65 8.09
CA LEU A 56 -16.72 -15.51 7.37
C LEU A 56 -17.81 -14.48 7.07
N LEU A 57 -18.95 -14.90 6.54
CA LEU A 57 -20.01 -13.97 6.12
C LEU A 57 -20.68 -13.24 7.29
N VAL A 58 -20.65 -13.80 8.51
CA VAL A 58 -21.15 -13.14 9.73
C VAL A 58 -20.08 -12.36 10.48
N GLU A 59 -18.83 -12.37 10.00
CA GLU A 59 -17.74 -11.66 10.66
C GLU A 59 -17.96 -10.14 10.56
N GLU A 60 -18.09 -9.48 11.71
CA GLU A 60 -18.21 -8.04 11.75
C GLU A 60 -16.84 -7.39 11.62
N ASP A 61 -16.80 -6.14 11.12
CA ASP A 61 -15.56 -5.38 11.13
C ASP A 61 -15.00 -5.34 12.55
N ALA A 62 -13.68 -5.47 12.66
CA ALA A 62 -13.03 -5.24 13.94
C ALA A 62 -13.49 -3.87 14.48
N PRO A 63 -13.97 -3.79 15.75
CA PRO A 63 -14.31 -2.53 16.35
C PRO A 63 -13.12 -1.58 16.21
N THR A 64 -13.36 -0.27 16.14
CA THR A 64 -12.29 0.73 16.07
C THR A 64 -11.40 0.60 17.31
N ARG A 65 -10.39 -0.28 17.22
CA ARG A 65 -9.49 -0.61 18.32
C ARG A 65 -8.46 0.49 18.43
N SER A 66 -8.02 0.69 19.66
CA SER A 66 -6.84 1.49 20.01
C SER A 66 -5.66 1.12 19.10
N GLU A 67 -4.88 2.11 18.67
CA GLU A 67 -3.68 1.97 17.80
C GLU A 67 -2.68 0.89 18.27
N TYR A 68 -2.80 0.43 19.52
CA TYR A 68 -1.85 -0.45 20.20
C TYR A 68 -2.18 -1.95 20.17
N ASP A 69 -3.32 -2.38 19.62
CA ASP A 69 -3.62 -3.82 19.46
C ASP A 69 -4.19 -4.13 18.07
N PRO A 70 -3.36 -3.99 17.01
CA PRO A 70 -3.74 -4.42 15.68
C PRO A 70 -3.85 -5.94 15.69
N SER A 71 -5.09 -6.45 15.72
CA SER A 71 -5.34 -7.81 15.26
C SER A 71 -4.69 -7.92 13.87
N PRO A 72 -3.80 -8.89 13.64
CA PRO A 72 -3.04 -8.91 12.40
C PRO A 72 -4.02 -9.03 11.24
N ALA A 73 -3.96 -8.07 10.33
CA ALA A 73 -4.65 -8.17 9.05
C ALA A 73 -4.29 -9.53 8.43
N ARG A 74 -5.27 -10.20 7.83
CA ARG A 74 -5.02 -11.50 7.21
C ARG A 74 -3.95 -11.35 6.13
N SER A 75 -3.14 -12.38 5.91
CA SER A 75 -2.06 -12.31 4.93
C SER A 75 -2.59 -12.55 3.50
N PRO A 76 -1.88 -12.10 2.45
CA PRO A 76 -2.20 -12.46 1.07
C PRO A 76 -2.34 -13.96 0.86
N GLU A 77 -1.44 -14.74 1.47
CA GLU A 77 -1.41 -16.19 1.35
C GLU A 77 -2.68 -16.81 1.90
N TRP A 78 -3.18 -16.30 3.03
CA TRP A 78 -4.47 -16.75 3.58
C TRP A 78 -5.62 -16.48 2.60
N ALA A 79 -5.65 -15.31 1.95
CA ALA A 79 -6.70 -14.96 1.00
C ALA A 79 -6.66 -15.86 -0.25
N CYS A 80 -5.46 -16.13 -0.77
CA CYS A 80 -5.26 -17.10 -1.85
C CYS A 80 -5.77 -18.48 -1.43
N GLN A 81 -5.27 -19.00 -0.30
CA GLN A 81 -5.64 -20.32 0.21
C GLN A 81 -7.16 -20.47 0.39
N LEU A 82 -7.83 -19.45 0.93
CA LEU A 82 -9.28 -19.45 1.06
C LEU A 82 -9.97 -19.58 -0.30
N LEU A 83 -9.69 -18.67 -1.23
CA LEU A 83 -10.40 -18.59 -2.50
C LEU A 83 -10.09 -19.80 -3.39
N GLU A 84 -8.85 -20.30 -3.38
CA GLU A 84 -8.46 -21.54 -4.05
C GLU A 84 -9.21 -22.74 -3.50
N SER A 85 -9.29 -22.87 -2.17
CA SER A 85 -9.99 -23.98 -1.52
C SER A 85 -11.48 -23.99 -1.84
N LEU A 86 -12.14 -22.83 -1.73
CA LEU A 86 -13.56 -22.72 -2.00
C LEU A 86 -13.88 -22.98 -3.48
N TYR A 87 -13.02 -22.51 -4.39
CA TYR A 87 -13.16 -22.80 -5.81
C TYR A 87 -12.96 -24.29 -6.13
N CYS A 88 -11.94 -24.94 -5.57
CA CYS A 88 -11.70 -26.39 -5.75
C CYS A 88 -12.81 -27.27 -5.16
N LEU A 89 -13.53 -26.78 -4.14
CA LEU A 89 -14.67 -27.46 -3.53
C LEU A 89 -16.00 -27.11 -4.20
N GLU A 90 -15.95 -26.51 -5.40
CA GLU A 90 -17.10 -26.20 -6.24
C GLU A 90 -18.19 -25.44 -5.47
N VAL A 91 -17.79 -24.48 -4.62
CA VAL A 91 -18.73 -23.60 -3.93
C VAL A 91 -19.58 -22.88 -4.97
N PRO A 92 -20.92 -22.79 -4.78
CA PRO A 92 -21.79 -22.13 -5.74
C PRO A 92 -21.30 -20.71 -6.07
N PRO A 93 -21.36 -20.29 -7.35
CA PRO A 93 -20.82 -19.00 -7.80
C PRO A 93 -21.35 -17.80 -6.99
N GLU A 94 -22.63 -17.81 -6.63
CA GLU A 94 -23.28 -16.77 -5.81
C GLU A 94 -22.68 -16.68 -4.39
N THR A 95 -22.28 -17.81 -3.82
CA THR A 95 -21.62 -17.87 -2.52
C THR A 95 -20.19 -17.37 -2.63
N MET A 96 -19.45 -17.76 -3.67
CA MET A 96 -18.10 -17.24 -3.95
C MET A 96 -18.12 -15.72 -4.12
N GLU A 97 -19.07 -15.19 -4.87
CA GLU A 97 -19.25 -13.75 -5.03
C GLU A 97 -19.60 -13.03 -3.73
N SER A 98 -20.39 -13.67 -2.85
CA SER A 98 -20.74 -13.12 -1.53
C SER A 98 -19.53 -13.08 -0.61
N VAL A 99 -18.69 -14.12 -0.65
CA VAL A 99 -17.40 -14.16 0.06
C VAL A 99 -16.49 -13.04 -0.43
N VAL A 100 -16.30 -12.89 -1.75
CA VAL A 100 -15.48 -11.80 -2.30
C VAL A 100 -16.04 -10.43 -1.93
N ALA A 101 -17.35 -10.23 -2.03
CA ALA A 101 -17.99 -8.98 -1.62
C ALA A 101 -17.75 -8.68 -0.14
N HIS A 102 -17.82 -9.69 0.74
CA HIS A 102 -17.50 -9.55 2.15
C HIS A 102 -16.03 -9.16 2.37
N LEU A 103 -15.09 -9.84 1.70
CA LEU A 103 -13.66 -9.53 1.82
C LEU A 103 -13.36 -8.07 1.44
N LEU A 104 -14.00 -7.58 0.37
CA LEU A 104 -13.85 -6.20 -0.10
C LEU A 104 -14.55 -5.17 0.81
N ALA A 105 -15.69 -5.55 1.43
CA ALA A 105 -16.46 -4.65 2.29
C ALA A 105 -15.86 -4.47 3.69
N LYS A 106 -14.85 -5.26 4.06
CA LYS A 106 -14.24 -5.32 5.41
C LYS A 106 -12.73 -5.01 5.38
N PRO A 107 -12.31 -3.81 4.93
CA PRO A 107 -10.90 -3.47 4.74
C PRO A 107 -10.07 -3.49 6.05
N ARG A 108 -10.71 -3.44 7.22
CA ARG A 108 -10.00 -3.56 8.51
C ARG A 108 -9.55 -4.98 8.80
N LEU A 109 -10.34 -5.97 8.37
CA LEU A 109 -9.98 -7.39 8.48
C LEU A 109 -9.11 -7.83 7.30
N HIS A 110 -9.36 -7.24 6.13
CA HIS A 110 -8.75 -7.57 4.85
C HIS A 110 -8.15 -6.31 4.22
N ASP A 111 -7.01 -5.85 4.75
CA ASP A 111 -6.33 -4.66 4.25
C ASP A 111 -6.12 -4.78 2.73
N MET A 112 -6.72 -3.87 1.96
CA MET A 112 -6.72 -3.95 0.51
C MET A 112 -5.30 -3.89 -0.08
N GLY A 113 -4.43 -3.04 0.49
CA GLY A 113 -3.06 -2.83 0.03
C GLY A 113 -2.07 -3.92 0.46
N LYS A 114 -2.36 -4.62 1.56
CA LYS A 114 -1.49 -5.64 2.16
C LYS A 114 -1.99 -7.07 1.97
N THR A 115 -3.28 -7.27 1.72
CA THR A 115 -3.94 -8.60 1.68
C THR A 115 -4.49 -8.87 0.29
N MET A 116 -5.51 -8.11 -0.12
CA MET A 116 -6.30 -8.44 -1.31
C MET A 116 -5.55 -8.15 -2.60
N LEU A 117 -4.90 -6.98 -2.72
CA LEU A 117 -4.13 -6.64 -3.92
C LEU A 117 -2.95 -7.59 -4.16
N PRO A 118 -2.09 -7.92 -3.17
CA PRO A 118 -1.01 -8.88 -3.39
C PRO A 118 -1.49 -10.30 -3.68
N ALA A 119 -2.72 -10.67 -3.30
CA ALA A 119 -3.29 -12.00 -3.57
C ALA A 119 -3.75 -12.18 -5.04
N ILE A 120 -4.00 -11.11 -5.79
CA ILE A 120 -4.53 -11.20 -7.17
C ILE A 120 -3.57 -11.93 -8.11
N GLU A 121 -2.27 -11.61 -8.04
CA GLU A 121 -1.26 -12.17 -8.94
C GLU A 121 -1.10 -13.70 -8.73
N PRO A 122 -0.86 -14.20 -7.51
CA PRO A 122 -0.83 -15.66 -7.27
C PRO A 122 -2.13 -16.37 -7.67
N LEU A 123 -3.29 -15.76 -7.38
CA LEU A 123 -4.59 -16.35 -7.75
C LEU A 123 -4.75 -16.49 -9.26
N PHE A 124 -4.30 -15.50 -10.02
CA PHE A 124 -4.35 -15.56 -11.49
C PHE A 124 -3.35 -16.55 -12.06
N GLU A 125 -2.13 -16.59 -11.52
CA GLU A 125 -1.14 -17.59 -11.93
C GLU A 125 -1.68 -19.01 -11.68
N TRP A 126 -2.32 -19.22 -10.54
CA TRP A 126 -2.93 -20.50 -10.18
C TRP A 126 -4.15 -20.86 -11.06
N LEU A 127 -5.09 -19.93 -11.27
CA LEU A 127 -6.24 -20.13 -12.16
C LEU A 127 -5.78 -20.35 -13.60
N GLY A 128 -4.80 -19.59 -14.06
CA GLY A 128 -4.48 -19.43 -15.48
C GLY A 128 -5.54 -18.59 -16.20
N ALA A 129 -5.16 -18.03 -17.35
CA ALA A 129 -5.98 -17.07 -18.09
C ALA A 129 -7.39 -17.59 -18.40
N GLU A 130 -7.52 -18.82 -18.91
CA GLU A 130 -8.83 -19.34 -19.34
C GLU A 130 -9.80 -19.54 -18.16
N ARG A 131 -9.39 -20.20 -17.07
CA ARG A 131 -10.28 -20.40 -15.90
C ARG A 131 -10.61 -19.09 -15.20
N ALA A 132 -9.70 -18.12 -15.21
CA ALA A 132 -9.96 -16.81 -14.64
C ALA A 132 -11.05 -16.02 -15.42
N LYS A 133 -11.28 -16.33 -16.72
CA LYS A 133 -12.37 -15.71 -17.51
C LYS A 133 -13.72 -16.22 -17.05
N ASP A 134 -13.76 -17.52 -16.79
CA ASP A 134 -14.96 -18.25 -16.42
C ASP A 134 -15.24 -18.19 -14.91
N ALA A 135 -14.48 -17.40 -14.14
CA ALA A 135 -14.62 -17.22 -12.71
C ALA A 135 -15.15 -15.80 -12.36
N PRO A 136 -16.48 -15.59 -12.31
CA PRO A 136 -17.08 -14.28 -12.01
C PRO A 136 -16.59 -13.64 -10.71
N TRP A 137 -16.36 -14.46 -9.67
CA TRP A 137 -15.85 -14.01 -8.38
C TRP A 137 -14.46 -13.37 -8.51
N PHE A 138 -13.60 -13.88 -9.40
CA PHE A 138 -12.24 -13.37 -9.61
C PHE A 138 -12.28 -12.03 -10.34
N VAL A 139 -13.13 -11.92 -11.37
CA VAL A 139 -13.38 -10.65 -12.06
C VAL A 139 -13.92 -9.60 -11.08
N LYS A 140 -14.87 -9.98 -10.21
CA LYS A 140 -15.44 -9.10 -9.18
C LYS A 140 -14.39 -8.66 -8.17
N LEU A 141 -13.48 -9.56 -7.76
CA LEU A 141 -12.34 -9.24 -6.91
C LEU A 141 -11.43 -8.20 -7.57
N CYS A 142 -11.03 -8.42 -8.83
CA CYS A 142 -10.21 -7.49 -9.59
C CYS A 142 -10.87 -6.11 -9.73
N LEU A 143 -12.16 -6.06 -10.05
CA LEU A 143 -12.91 -4.81 -10.17
C LEU A 143 -13.05 -4.07 -8.84
N GLY A 144 -13.31 -4.78 -7.74
CA GLY A 144 -13.37 -4.22 -6.40
C GLY A 144 -12.03 -3.61 -5.97
N CYS A 145 -10.94 -4.37 -6.16
CA CYS A 145 -9.58 -3.87 -5.95
C CYS A 145 -9.28 -2.63 -6.80
N LEU A 146 -9.69 -2.60 -8.07
CA LEU A 146 -9.53 -1.42 -8.93
C LEU A 146 -10.36 -0.21 -8.48
N ALA A 147 -11.55 -0.41 -7.91
CA ALA A 147 -12.38 0.66 -7.39
C ALA A 147 -11.68 1.33 -6.20
N GLU A 148 -11.23 0.55 -5.22
CA GLU A 148 -10.49 1.03 -4.06
C GLU A 148 -9.21 1.78 -4.47
N LEU A 149 -8.43 1.21 -5.40
CA LEU A 149 -7.24 1.85 -5.95
C LEU A 149 -7.54 3.24 -6.56
N ARG A 150 -8.72 3.43 -7.16
CA ARG A 150 -9.11 4.72 -7.73
C ARG A 150 -9.43 5.72 -6.63
N GLU A 151 -10.14 5.30 -5.59
CA GLU A 151 -10.46 6.17 -4.45
C GLU A 151 -9.19 6.64 -3.74
N GLU A 152 -8.23 5.75 -3.50
CA GLU A 152 -6.96 6.12 -2.87
C GLU A 152 -6.13 7.11 -3.70
N VAL A 153 -6.11 6.97 -5.03
CA VAL A 153 -5.34 7.86 -5.93
C VAL A 153 -6.00 9.23 -6.10
N CYS A 154 -7.31 9.34 -5.89
CA CYS A 154 -8.04 10.61 -5.98
C CYS A 154 -7.69 11.59 -4.85
N VAL A 155 -7.08 11.12 -3.76
CA VAL A 155 -6.61 12.00 -2.68
C VAL A 155 -5.30 12.68 -3.11
N LYS A 156 -5.41 13.89 -3.66
CA LYS A 156 -4.23 14.71 -4.02
C LYS A 156 -3.41 14.93 -2.74
N PRO A 157 -2.14 14.50 -2.67
CA PRO A 157 -1.30 14.79 -1.53
C PRO A 157 -1.18 16.30 -1.34
N ARG A 158 -1.14 16.76 -0.10
CA ARG A 158 -0.86 18.17 0.20
C ARG A 158 0.50 18.52 -0.41
N GLU A 159 0.54 19.54 -1.26
CA GLU A 159 1.79 20.00 -1.85
C GLU A 159 2.78 20.39 -0.74
N PRO A 160 4.06 19.99 -0.84
CA PRO A 160 5.03 20.33 0.19
C PRO A 160 5.21 21.83 0.14
N ARG A 161 5.39 22.45 1.31
CA ARG A 161 5.86 23.81 1.30
C ARG A 161 7.30 23.81 0.77
N ASN A 162 7.53 24.52 -0.32
CA ASN A 162 8.83 24.63 -0.97
C ASN A 162 9.50 25.94 -0.55
N TRP A 163 10.53 25.85 0.29
CA TRP A 163 11.33 27.01 0.71
C TRP A 163 12.55 27.25 -0.18
N ALA A 164 12.70 26.52 -1.28
CA ALA A 164 13.83 26.69 -2.18
C ALA A 164 13.71 28.05 -2.86
N MET A 165 14.74 28.86 -2.71
CA MET A 165 14.86 30.14 -3.37
C MET A 165 16.08 30.07 -4.30
N PRO A 166 15.90 30.32 -5.61
CA PRO A 166 17.02 30.33 -6.54
C PRO A 166 17.95 31.49 -6.18
N VAL A 167 19.19 31.17 -5.85
CA VAL A 167 20.22 32.16 -5.48
C VAL A 167 21.54 31.81 -6.17
N THR A 168 22.38 32.82 -6.33
CA THR A 168 23.74 32.66 -6.87
C THR A 168 24.72 33.38 -5.97
N CYS A 169 25.77 32.70 -5.52
CA CYS A 169 26.88 33.28 -4.79
C CYS A 169 28.19 32.84 -5.45
N VAL A 170 29.04 33.81 -5.81
CA VAL A 170 30.32 33.54 -6.48
C VAL A 170 31.42 33.18 -5.48
N CYS A 171 31.19 33.40 -4.18
CA CYS A 171 32.14 33.02 -3.14
C CYS A 171 32.27 31.50 -3.05
N SER A 172 33.50 30.99 -3.14
CA SER A 172 33.81 29.56 -3.07
C SER A 172 34.11 29.07 -1.64
N CYS A 173 34.02 29.93 -0.62
CA CYS A 173 34.31 29.52 0.75
C CYS A 173 33.25 28.53 1.26
N LYS A 174 33.66 27.60 2.13
CA LYS A 174 32.81 26.51 2.61
C LYS A 174 31.50 27.02 3.22
N ARG A 175 31.58 28.06 4.06
CA ARG A 175 30.41 28.63 4.77
C ARG A 175 29.44 29.32 3.80
N CYS A 176 29.92 30.09 2.82
CA CYS A 176 29.06 30.66 1.78
C CYS A 176 28.34 29.58 0.96
N GLN A 177 29.02 28.48 0.64
CA GLN A 177 28.41 27.34 -0.05
C GLN A 177 27.35 26.64 0.81
N GLU A 178 27.50 26.62 2.14
CA GLU A 178 26.46 26.14 3.06
C GLU A 178 25.23 27.06 3.09
N LEU A 179 25.41 28.39 3.03
CA LEU A 179 24.29 29.35 2.91
C LEU A 179 23.53 29.18 1.58
N VAL A 180 24.24 28.98 0.48
CA VAL A 180 23.62 28.66 -0.83
C VAL A 180 22.85 27.35 -0.76
N LYS A 181 23.46 26.30 -0.17
CA LYS A 181 22.77 25.02 0.04
C LYS A 181 21.53 25.17 0.89
N LEU A 182 21.56 25.99 1.96
CA LEU A 182 20.38 26.33 2.74
C LEU A 182 19.31 26.92 1.81
N CYS A 183 19.62 27.98 1.06
CA CYS A 183 18.66 28.66 0.17
C CYS A 183 18.03 27.71 -0.87
N LEU A 184 18.82 26.81 -1.46
CA LEU A 184 18.37 25.87 -2.48
C LEU A 184 17.61 24.65 -1.91
N ASP A 185 17.73 24.38 -0.61
CA ASP A 185 17.07 23.25 0.02
C ASP A 185 15.57 23.55 0.27
N PRO A 186 14.63 22.86 -0.39
CA PRO A 186 13.20 23.10 -0.21
C PRO A 186 12.68 22.77 1.20
N ALA A 187 13.42 21.94 1.95
CA ALA A 187 13.03 21.39 3.25
C ALA A 187 13.62 22.16 4.43
N ARG A 188 14.77 22.80 4.24
CA ARG A 188 15.55 23.39 5.33
C ARG A 188 15.21 24.87 5.53
N ALA A 189 14.72 25.20 6.71
CA ALA A 189 14.34 26.56 7.11
C ALA A 189 15.50 27.35 7.72
N TYR A 190 16.41 26.68 8.45
CA TYR A 190 17.52 27.33 9.13
C TYR A 190 18.82 26.51 9.07
N LEU A 191 19.95 27.18 9.34
CA LEU A 191 21.28 26.61 9.43
C LEU A 191 22.00 27.20 10.64
N LEU A 192 22.35 26.33 11.59
CA LEU A 192 23.28 26.66 12.68
C LEU A 192 24.71 26.43 12.19
N MET A 193 25.55 27.44 12.30
CA MET A 193 26.99 27.35 12.10
C MET A 193 27.69 27.49 13.44
N GLU A 194 28.31 26.41 13.90
CA GLU A 194 29.09 26.42 15.14
C GLU A 194 30.49 26.98 14.88
N GLU A 195 31.07 27.60 15.92
CA GLU A 195 32.47 28.09 15.94
C GLU A 195 32.79 29.08 14.80
N VAL A 196 31.96 30.13 14.64
CA VAL A 196 32.20 31.18 13.65
C VAL A 196 33.01 32.30 14.29
N THR A 197 34.14 32.64 13.67
CA THR A 197 34.96 33.79 14.09
C THR A 197 34.33 35.13 13.65
N GLU A 198 34.69 36.24 14.31
CA GLU A 198 34.16 37.58 13.95
C GLU A 198 34.43 37.94 12.48
N ASP A 199 35.62 37.62 11.96
CA ASP A 199 35.99 37.87 10.55
C ASP A 199 35.13 37.03 9.58
N GLU A 200 34.86 35.77 9.92
CA GLU A 200 34.00 34.91 9.13
C GLU A 200 32.54 35.38 9.17
N GLU A 201 32.04 35.79 10.32
CA GLU A 201 30.70 36.35 10.46
C GLU A 201 30.56 37.62 9.61
N ALA A 202 31.50 38.56 9.71
CA ALA A 202 31.52 39.76 8.89
C ALA A 202 31.53 39.44 7.39
N HIS A 203 32.34 38.46 6.98
CA HIS A 203 32.37 37.96 5.60
C HIS A 203 31.04 37.34 5.16
N LEU A 204 30.39 36.54 6.02
CA LEU A 204 29.11 35.91 5.71
C LEU A 204 28.00 36.96 5.59
N ARG A 205 27.95 37.96 6.48
CA ARG A 205 27.01 39.07 6.41
C ARG A 205 27.22 39.91 5.15
N ASP A 206 28.46 40.26 4.79
CA ASP A 206 28.78 40.94 3.52
C ASP A 206 28.33 40.08 2.32
N SER A 207 28.59 38.77 2.34
CA SER A 207 28.19 37.87 1.25
C SER A 207 26.66 37.78 1.11
N VAL A 208 25.92 37.64 2.22
CA VAL A 208 24.45 37.63 2.22
C VAL A 208 23.90 38.92 1.64
N GLN A 209 24.43 40.07 2.06
CA GLN A 209 24.00 41.37 1.55
C GLN A 209 24.38 41.56 0.08
N ARG A 210 25.62 41.25 -0.31
CA ARG A 210 26.15 41.43 -1.66
C ARG A 210 25.41 40.60 -2.70
N TYR A 211 25.03 39.36 -2.34
CA TYR A 211 24.33 38.44 -3.24
C TYR A 211 22.82 38.40 -3.01
N ASN A 212 22.27 39.28 -2.15
CA ASN A 212 20.85 39.32 -1.78
C ASN A 212 20.30 37.94 -1.39
N LEU A 213 21.05 37.20 -0.56
CA LEU A 213 20.59 35.91 -0.08
C LEU A 213 19.37 36.14 0.84
N PRO A 214 18.23 35.46 0.61
CA PRO A 214 16.99 35.67 1.34
C PRO A 214 17.01 34.93 2.68
N ILE A 215 18.03 35.21 3.48
CA ILE A 215 18.28 34.65 4.80
C ILE A 215 18.69 35.78 5.74
N SER A 216 18.25 35.68 6.99
CA SER A 216 18.60 36.63 8.05
C SER A 216 19.35 35.90 9.16
N PRO A 217 20.39 36.51 9.73
CA PRO A 217 21.02 35.98 10.92
C PRO A 217 20.07 36.20 12.12
N GLU A 218 19.88 35.19 12.95
CA GLU A 218 19.30 35.32 14.27
C GLU A 218 20.44 35.45 15.28
N GLU A 219 20.47 36.55 16.02
CA GLU A 219 21.45 36.77 17.08
C GLU A 219 21.10 35.87 18.28
N ARG A 220 22.04 35.00 18.65
CA ARG A 220 22.00 34.25 19.91
C ARG A 220 22.90 34.93 20.93
N ASP A 221 22.33 35.33 22.05
CA ASP A 221 23.08 35.96 23.14
C ASP A 221 24.25 35.08 23.61
N GLY A 222 25.47 35.61 23.49
CA GLY A 222 26.66 35.08 24.17
C GLY A 222 27.29 33.81 23.58
N GLN A 223 26.95 33.42 22.35
CA GLN A 223 27.48 32.20 21.70
C GLN A 223 28.26 32.52 20.42
N THR A 224 29.34 31.79 20.15
CA THR A 224 30.10 31.80 18.88
C THR A 224 29.36 31.15 17.71
N ASP A 225 28.08 30.84 17.90
CA ASP A 225 27.28 30.08 16.95
C ASP A 225 26.34 31.05 16.22
N LEU A 226 26.36 30.98 14.89
CA LEU A 226 25.57 31.86 14.03
C LEU A 226 24.43 31.07 13.40
N GLU A 227 23.19 31.45 13.70
CA GLU A 227 22.00 30.85 13.13
C GLU A 227 21.48 31.69 11.95
N TRP A 228 21.21 31.05 10.82
CA TRP A 228 20.65 31.68 9.63
C TRP A 228 19.28 31.12 9.33
N THR A 229 18.26 31.98 9.26
CA THR A 229 16.86 31.63 8.99
C THR A 229 16.44 32.16 7.63
N LYS A 230 15.67 31.37 6.86
CA LYS A 230 15.09 31.83 5.59
C LYS A 230 14.01 32.88 5.79
N ALA A 231 13.96 33.84 4.87
CA ALA A 231 12.86 34.79 4.83
C ALA A 231 11.50 34.06 4.71
N GLY A 232 10.58 34.37 5.63
CA GLY A 232 9.23 33.78 5.67
C GLY A 232 9.11 32.43 6.39
N SER A 233 10.20 31.88 6.94
CA SER A 233 10.16 30.65 7.75
C SER A 233 10.09 30.90 9.27
N ASP A 234 10.08 32.16 9.69
CA ASP A 234 10.04 32.72 11.05
C ASP A 234 8.88 32.24 11.94
N LYS A 235 7.90 31.51 11.39
CA LYS A 235 6.74 30.97 12.11
C LYS A 235 6.65 29.44 12.14
N PHE A 236 7.69 28.74 11.68
CA PHE A 236 7.67 27.29 11.52
C PHE A 236 8.91 26.67 12.16
N PRO A 237 8.92 26.53 13.50
CA PRO A 237 10.11 26.15 14.24
C PRO A 237 10.54 24.70 14.03
N ASP A 238 9.66 23.83 13.50
CA ASP A 238 9.94 22.41 13.52
C ASP A 238 10.37 21.83 12.16
N GLN A 239 11.68 21.70 11.95
CA GLN A 239 12.25 20.92 10.85
C GLN A 239 11.72 19.47 10.84
N SER A 240 11.28 18.93 11.98
CA SER A 240 10.71 17.58 12.08
C SER A 240 9.37 17.48 11.34
N GLU A 241 8.53 18.52 11.38
CA GLU A 241 7.26 18.56 10.65
C GLU A 241 7.47 18.61 9.13
N LEU A 242 8.45 19.40 8.66
CA LEU A 242 8.81 19.47 7.23
C LEU A 242 9.44 18.16 6.73
N ARG A 243 10.33 17.56 7.52
CA ARG A 243 10.90 16.24 7.20
C ARG A 243 9.81 15.15 7.22
N GLY A 244 8.88 15.23 8.17
CA GLY A 244 7.69 14.38 8.22
C GLY A 244 6.83 14.53 6.96
N ALA A 245 6.53 15.76 6.55
CA ALA A 245 5.77 16.03 5.33
C ALA A 245 6.45 15.51 4.06
N ILE A 246 7.79 15.67 3.94
CA ILE A 246 8.56 15.13 2.81
C ILE A 246 8.59 13.61 2.84
N TRP A 247 8.75 13.02 4.02
CA TRP A 247 8.69 11.58 4.21
C TRP A 247 7.33 11.02 3.80
N ASP A 248 6.26 11.66 4.26
CA ASP A 248 4.88 11.32 3.90
C ASP A 248 4.65 11.44 2.40
N GLN A 249 5.21 12.46 1.74
CA GLN A 249 5.13 12.58 0.30
C GLN A 249 5.91 11.52 -0.45
N ARG A 250 7.11 11.16 0.01
CA ARG A 250 7.86 10.04 -0.58
C ARG A 250 7.08 8.75 -0.41
N LYS A 251 6.52 8.52 0.78
CA LYS A 251 5.67 7.37 1.09
C LYS A 251 4.43 7.33 0.20
N LEU A 252 3.77 8.47 0.00
CA LEU A 252 2.62 8.62 -0.89
C LEU A 252 3.01 8.46 -2.37
N ALA A 253 4.16 8.96 -2.80
CA ALA A 253 4.66 8.79 -4.16
C ALA A 253 5.01 7.32 -4.45
N MET A 254 5.65 6.63 -3.50
CA MET A 254 5.88 5.18 -3.57
C MET A 254 4.56 4.41 -3.59
N LYS A 255 3.61 4.78 -2.72
CA LYS A 255 2.25 4.22 -2.73
C LYS A 255 1.60 4.43 -4.10
N ALA A 256 1.51 5.66 -4.60
CA ALA A 256 0.94 5.99 -5.90
C ALA A 256 1.62 5.28 -7.07
N LYS A 257 2.94 5.08 -7.04
CA LYS A 257 3.64 4.24 -8.02
C LYS A 257 3.15 2.80 -7.93
N LYS A 258 3.16 2.19 -6.73
CA LYS A 258 2.65 0.82 -6.51
C LYS A 258 1.19 0.68 -6.95
N LEU A 259 0.32 1.65 -6.67
CA LEU A 259 -1.08 1.65 -7.10
C LEU A 259 -1.20 1.73 -8.63
N ARG A 260 -0.35 2.50 -9.32
CA ARG A 260 -0.30 2.55 -10.79
C ARG A 260 0.15 1.22 -11.38
N ASP A 261 1.18 0.61 -10.81
CA ASP A 261 1.73 -0.68 -11.26
C ASP A 261 0.67 -1.79 -11.06
N ASN A 262 0.04 -1.85 -9.89
CA ASN A 262 -1.06 -2.78 -9.60
C ASN A 262 -2.26 -2.56 -10.54
N ARG A 263 -2.62 -1.30 -10.82
CA ARG A 263 -3.70 -0.97 -11.75
C ARG A 263 -3.37 -1.42 -13.18
N ALA A 264 -2.12 -1.28 -13.61
CA ALA A 264 -1.68 -1.77 -14.91
C ALA A 264 -1.75 -3.30 -14.98
N LEU A 265 -1.25 -3.99 -13.94
CA LEU A 265 -1.32 -5.44 -13.81
C LEU A 265 -2.76 -5.95 -13.91
N ILE A 266 -3.67 -5.47 -13.06
CA ILE A 266 -5.08 -5.90 -13.07
C ILE A 266 -5.75 -5.60 -14.41
N ARG A 267 -5.44 -4.46 -15.05
CA ARG A 267 -5.99 -4.17 -16.38
C ARG A 267 -5.46 -5.11 -17.45
N ASN A 268 -4.18 -5.47 -17.42
CA ASN A 268 -3.62 -6.41 -18.39
C ASN A 268 -4.28 -7.76 -18.22
N MET A 269 -4.40 -8.24 -16.98
CA MET A 269 -5.12 -9.48 -16.66
C MET A 269 -6.56 -9.40 -17.16
N LEU A 270 -7.32 -8.35 -16.81
CA LEU A 270 -8.70 -8.18 -17.30
C LEU A 270 -8.78 -8.05 -18.83
N GLY A 271 -7.78 -7.46 -19.49
CA GLY A 271 -7.70 -7.39 -20.95
C GLY A 271 -7.52 -8.76 -21.57
N ASP A 272 -6.62 -9.56 -21.02
CA ASP A 272 -6.44 -10.97 -21.39
C ASP A 272 -7.74 -11.76 -21.15
N LEU A 273 -8.46 -11.44 -20.08
CA LEU A 273 -9.72 -12.09 -19.71
C LEU A 273 -10.89 -11.73 -20.64
N LEU A 274 -11.07 -10.45 -20.94
CA LEU A 274 -12.21 -9.95 -21.73
C LEU A 274 -11.98 -10.04 -23.25
N GLY A 275 -10.77 -10.42 -23.67
CA GLY A 275 -10.36 -10.45 -25.08
C GLY A 275 -10.18 -9.04 -25.68
N GLU A 276 -9.41 -8.94 -26.76
CA GLU A 276 -9.09 -7.68 -27.46
C GLU A 276 -10.31 -6.92 -28.07
N GLY A 277 -11.55 -7.40 -27.83
CA GLY A 277 -12.78 -6.88 -28.40
C GLY A 277 -13.17 -5.45 -27.99
N LEU A 278 -12.52 -4.86 -27.00
CA LEU A 278 -12.81 -3.48 -26.56
C LEU A 278 -11.99 -2.39 -27.27
N ASN A 279 -11.01 -2.74 -28.10
CA ASN A 279 -10.22 -1.76 -28.87
C ASN A 279 -10.72 -1.54 -30.31
N SER A 280 -11.82 -2.18 -30.75
CA SER A 280 -12.29 -2.13 -32.15
C SER A 280 -13.41 -1.13 -32.45
N THR A 281 -13.83 -0.26 -31.51
CA THR A 281 -14.92 0.72 -31.74
C THR A 281 -14.49 2.19 -31.83
N ARG A 282 -13.22 2.48 -32.12
CA ARG A 282 -12.77 3.81 -32.55
C ARG A 282 -12.32 3.75 -34.01
N GLY A 283 -13.28 3.75 -34.93
CA GLY A 283 -13.00 3.76 -36.36
C GLY A 283 -14.21 3.54 -37.24
N VAL A 284 -15.31 4.28 -37.00
CA VAL A 284 -16.34 4.59 -38.01
C VAL A 284 -16.73 6.05 -37.85
#